data_AF-A0A439S9S8-F1
#
_entry.id   AF-A0A439S9S8-F1
#
_cell.length_a   1.000
_cell.length_b   1.000
_cell.length_c   1.000
_cell.angle_alpha   90.00
_cell.angle_beta   90.00
_cell.angle_gamma   90.00
#
_symmetry.space_group_name_H-M   'P 1'
#
loop_
_entity.id
_entity.type
_entity.pdbx_description
1 polymer ?
#
loop_
_entity_poly.entity_id
_entity_poly.type
_entity_poly.pdbx_seq_one_letter_code
_entity_poly.pdbx_strand_id
1 'polypeptide(L)' 'MMKSPTILAVGGAYIDRRGQVSGAFVPAASNPGTMREDVGGAVFNALHGAAQRIEDGAV' A
#
# COMPACT_ATOMS: atom_id res chain seq x y z
N MET A 1 12.42 14.89 27.99
CA MET A 1 12.33 14.13 26.73
C MET A 1 10.86 13.79 26.51
N MET A 2 10.24 14.33 25.46
CA MET A 2 8.90 13.89 25.07
C MET A 2 9.05 12.51 24.41
N LYS A 3 8.34 11.50 24.91
CA LYS A 3 8.31 10.19 24.25
C LYS A 3 7.61 10.33 22.90
N SER A 4 8.14 9.68 21.86
CA SER A 4 7.44 9.54 20.59
C SER A 4 6.04 8.94 20.86
N PRO A 5 4.99 9.49 20.24
CA PRO A 5 3.63 9.01 20.48
C PRO A 5 3.49 7.57 19.99
N THR A 6 2.83 6.73 20.79
CA THR A 6 2.40 5.40 20.34
C THR A 6 1.03 5.53 19.67
N ILE A 7 0.96 5.13 18.40
CA ILE A 7 -0.27 5.14 17.61
C ILE A 7 -0.72 3.70 17.37
N LEU A 8 -1.97 3.39 17.73
CA LEU A 8 -2.64 2.15 17.35
C LEU A 8 -3.62 2.45 16.21
N ALA A 9 -3.53 1.71 15.12
CA ALA A 9 -4.49 1.76 14.02
C ALA A 9 -5.15 0.40 13.84
N VAL A 10 -6.47 0.40 13.65
CA VAL A 10 -7.27 -0.83 13.50
C VAL A 10 -8.08 -0.74 12.21
N GLY A 11 -7.86 -1.69 11.30
CA GLY A 11 -8.61 -1.81 10.05
C GLY A 11 -7.81 -2.47 8.94
N GLY A 12 -8.13 -2.13 7.69
CA GLY A 12 -7.65 -2.84 6.51
C GLY A 12 -6.14 -2.73 6.26
N ALA A 13 -5.50 -3.89 6.13
CA ALA A 13 -4.15 -4.09 5.60
C ALA A 13 -4.19 -5.30 4.67
N TYR A 14 -3.72 -5.15 3.43
CA TYR A 14 -3.82 -6.19 2.41
C TYR A 14 -2.66 -6.11 1.42
N ILE A 15 -2.48 -7.15 0.61
CA ILE A 15 -1.59 -7.13 -0.54
C ILE A 15 -2.41 -6.80 -1.78
N ASP A 16 -2.08 -5.68 -2.43
CA ASP A 16 -2.63 -5.31 -3.72
C ASP A 16 -1.86 -6.05 -4.82
N ARG A 17 -2.54 -6.93 -5.56
CA ARG A 17 -1.99 -7.62 -6.74
C ARG A 17 -2.60 -7.00 -7.98
N ARG A 18 -1.80 -6.31 -8.80
CA ARG A 18 -2.27 -5.61 -10.00
C ARG A 18 -1.56 -6.16 -11.23
N GLY A 19 -2.36 -6.71 -12.15
CA GLY A 19 -1.90 -7.11 -13.47
C GLY A 19 -2.11 -5.99 -14.47
N GLN A 20 -1.09 -5.72 -15.30
CA GLN A 20 -1.19 -4.80 -16.42
C GLN A 20 -0.95 -5.56 -17.73
N VAL A 21 -1.94 -5.53 -18.62
CA VAL A 21 -1.85 -6.13 -19.95
C VAL A 21 -0.91 -5.29 -20.83
N SER A 22 -0.01 -5.95 -21.57
CA SER A 22 1.01 -5.27 -22.39
C SER A 22 0.53 -4.84 -23.78
N GLY A 23 -0.70 -5.20 -24.18
CA GLY A 23 -1.29 -4.89 -25.48
C GLY A 23 -2.82 -4.78 -25.43
N ALA A 24 -3.47 -4.99 -26.58
CA ALA A 24 -4.94 -5.00 -26.65
C ALA A 24 -5.50 -6.15 -25.81
N PHE A 25 -6.46 -5.83 -24.93
CA PHE A 25 -7.13 -6.83 -24.11
C PHE A 25 -8.06 -7.71 -24.96
N VAL A 26 -7.90 -9.02 -24.84
CA VAL A 26 -8.79 -10.02 -25.46
C VAL A 26 -9.61 -10.69 -24.35
N PRO A 27 -10.93 -10.48 -24.30
CA PRO A 27 -11.79 -11.10 -23.30
C PRO A 27 -11.73 -12.63 -23.35
N ALA A 28 -11.79 -13.27 -22.18
CA ALA A 28 -11.78 -14.73 -22.02
C ALA A 28 -10.55 -15.46 -22.62
N ALA A 29 -9.45 -14.73 -22.88
CA ALA A 29 -8.18 -15.30 -23.32
C ALA A 29 -7.05 -15.04 -22.31
N SER A 30 -5.94 -15.75 -22.46
CA SER A 30 -4.68 -15.38 -21.79
C SER A 30 -4.15 -14.08 -22.39
N ASN A 31 -3.86 -13.10 -21.53
CA ASN A 31 -3.36 -11.79 -21.92
C ASN A 31 -1.94 -11.60 -21.36
N PRO A 32 -0.90 -11.51 -22.21
CA PRO A 32 0.46 -11.20 -21.77
C PRO A 32 0.51 -9.86 -21.02
N GLY A 33 1.36 -9.80 -20.00
CA GLY A 33 1.43 -8.63 -19.15
C GLY A 33 2.45 -8.79 -18.03
N THR A 34 2.45 -7.83 -17.13
CA THR A 34 3.27 -7.85 -15.92
C THR A 34 2.37 -7.83 -14.68
N MET A 35 2.84 -8.51 -13.63
CA MET A 35 2.21 -8.48 -12.32
C MET A 35 3.05 -7.63 -11.38
N ARG A 36 2.38 -6.83 -10.55
CA ARG A 36 3.00 -6.07 -9.46
C ARG A 36 2.24 -6.30 -8.18
N GLU A 37 2.98 -6.38 -7.09
CA GLU A 37 2.45 -6.57 -5.74
C GLU A 37 2.89 -5.39 -4.88
N ASP A 38 1.93 -4.77 -4.18
CA ASP A 38 2.19 -3.73 -3.18
C ASP A 38 1.52 -4.11 -1.86
N VAL A 39 2.03 -3.54 -0.77
CA VAL A 39 1.24 -3.45 0.45
C VAL A 39 0.24 -2.31 0.29
N GLY A 40 -1.02 -2.59 0.60
CA GLY A 40 -2.12 -1.65 0.57
C GLY A 40 -2.96 -1.73 1.85
N GLY A 41 -4.05 -0.98 1.87
CA GLY A 41 -4.92 -0.84 3.04
C GLY A 41 -5.04 0.62 3.41
N ALA A 42 -6.28 1.13 3.49
CA ALA A 42 -6.50 2.52 3.90
C ALA A 42 -5.87 2.81 5.27
N VAL A 43 -6.06 1.90 6.23
CA VAL A 43 -5.50 2.03 7.57
C VAL A 43 -3.99 1.82 7.56
N PHE A 44 -3.49 0.81 6.84
CA PHE A 44 -2.05 0.59 6.69
C PHE A 44 -1.34 1.81 6.09
N ASN A 45 -1.83 2.33 4.97
CA ASN A 45 -1.22 3.47 4.27
C ASN A 45 -1.22 4.74 5.13
N ALA A 46 -2.31 5.00 5.87
CA ALA A 46 -2.39 6.14 6.78
C ALA A 46 -1.38 6.00 7.94
N LEU A 47 -1.33 4.82 8.58
CA LEU A 47 -0.38 4.58 9.68
C LEU A 47 1.07 4.62 9.19
N HIS A 48 1.36 4.04 8.02
CA HIS A 48 2.71 4.06 7.43
C HIS A 48 3.19 5.48 7.15
N GLY A 49 2.34 6.33 6.56
CA GLY A 49 2.67 7.74 6.32
C GLY A 49 2.81 8.56 7.61
N ALA A 50 2.01 8.25 8.65
CA ALA A 50 2.15 8.89 9.96
C ALA A 50 3.47 8.48 10.65
N ALA A 51 3.84 7.20 10.60
CA ALA A 51 5.08 6.69 11.17
C ALA A 51 6.31 7.35 10.53
N GLN A 52 6.36 7.45 9.20
CA GLN A 52 7.43 8.15 8.48
C GLN A 52 7.60 9.60 8.94
N ARG A 53 6.48 10.34 9.08
CA ARG A 53 6.53 11.74 9.54
C ARG A 53 7.01 11.89 10.98
N ILE A 54 6.67 10.95 11.86
CA ILE A 54 7.13 10.93 13.25
C ILE A 54 8.64 10.67 13.29
N GLU A 55 9.13 9.74 12.45
CA GLU A 55 10.56 9.45 12.32
C GLU A 55 11.34 10.66 11.78
N ASP A 56 10.75 11.39 10.81
CA ASP A 56 11.34 12.61 10.23
C ASP A 56 11.30 13.83 11.17
N GLY A 57 10.68 13.72 12.36
CA GLY A 57 10.53 14.82 13.31
C GLY A 57 9.59 15.94 12.83
N ALA A 58 8.73 15.63 11.86
CA ALA A 58 7.79 16.57 11.25
C ALA A 58 6.47 16.72 12.03
N VAL A 59 6.35 16.08 13.21
CA VAL A 59 5.16 16.06 14.07
C VAL A 59 5.55 16.14 15.55
#